data_AF-A0A7K4JAL8-F1
#
_entry.id   AF-A0A7K4JAL8-F1
#
_cell.length_a   1.000
_cell.length_b   1.000
_cell.length_c   1.000
_cell.angle_alpha   90.00
_cell.angle_beta   90.00
_cell.angle_gamma   90.00
#
_symmetry.space_group_name_H-M   'P 1'
#
loop_
_entity.id
_entity.type
_entity.pdbx_description
1 polymer ?
#
loop_
_entity_poly.entity_id
_entity_poly.type
_entity_poly.pdbx_seq_one_letter_code
_entity_poly.pdbx_strand_id
1 'polypeptide(L)' 'CSSTCAGGFHRRVVVCQDEEGRSASYCDKATKPPESRHCDSGPCPRWNYGNWGECTQTCGDGIKTRLVICQL' A
#
# COMPACT_ATOMS: atom_id res chain seq x y z
N CYS A 1 -1.88 7.69 2.54
CA CYS A 1 -2.37 6.81 1.46
C CYS A 1 -2.82 5.50 2.09
N SER A 2 -3.84 4.81 1.55
CA SER A 2 -4.29 3.52 2.10
C SER A 2 -3.22 2.43 2.05
N SER A 3 -2.24 2.59 1.16
CA SER A 3 -1.08 1.71 1.02
C SER A 3 0.18 2.57 0.96
N THR A 4 1.28 2.06 1.50
CA THR A 4 2.60 2.70 1.45
C THR A 4 3.35 2.42 0.14
N CYS A 5 2.84 1.51 -0.70
CA CYS A 5 3.36 1.18 -2.02
C CYS A 5 2.24 0.63 -2.92
N ALA A 6 2.51 0.47 -4.22
CA ALA A 6 1.57 0.07 -5.28
C ALA A 6 0.35 1.01 -5.44
N GLY A 7 0.52 2.28 -5.06
CA GLY A 7 -0.57 3.25 -5.06
C GLY A 7 -1.65 2.96 -4.01
N GLY A 8 -2.70 3.78 -3.99
CA GLY A 8 -3.81 3.61 -3.07
C GLY A 8 -4.76 4.80 -3.08
N PHE A 9 -5.48 4.99 -1.96
CA PHE A 9 -6.46 6.04 -1.81
C PHE A 9 -6.30 6.82 -0.50
N HIS A 10 -6.49 8.14 -0.55
CA HIS A 10 -6.87 8.95 0.60
C HIS A 10 -8.38 8.94 0.73
N ARG A 11 -8.88 8.91 1.97
CA ARG A 11 -10.30 9.10 2.28
C ARG A 11 -10.47 10.25 3.24
N ARG A 12 -11.57 10.99 3.07
CA ARG A 12 -12.03 12.03 3.98
C ARG A 12 -13.53 11.93 4.14
N VAL A 13 -14.04 12.34 5.28
CA VAL A 13 -15.47 12.50 5.48
C VAL A 13 -15.90 13.83 4.85
N VAL A 14 -16.99 13.79 4.09
CA VAL A 14 -17.62 14.98 3.48
C VAL A 14 -19.03 15.08 4.04
N VAL A 15 -19.26 16.10 4.87
CA VAL A 15 -20.55 16.41 5.48
C VAL A 15 -21.10 17.71 4.92
N CYS A 16 -22.42 17.77 4.76
CA CYS A 16 -23.14 19.02 4.55
C CYS A 16 -23.40 19.67 5.91
N GLN A 17 -23.06 20.94 6.07
CA GLN A 17 -23.21 21.68 7.33
C GLN A 17 -23.84 23.06 7.08
N ASP A 18 -24.54 23.59 8.10
CA ASP A 18 -25.01 24.98 8.14
C ASP A 18 -23.93 25.96 8.66
N GLU A 19 -24.25 27.25 8.72
CA GLU A 19 -23.34 28.32 9.19
C GLU A 19 -22.92 28.13 10.66
N GLU A 20 -23.72 27.42 11.46
CA GLU A 20 -23.37 27.04 12.83
C GLU A 20 -22.62 25.69 12.93
N GLY A 21 -22.30 25.07 11.80
CA GLY A 21 -21.55 23.82 11.70
C GLY A 21 -22.37 22.55 11.98
N ARG A 22 -23.71 22.65 12.07
CA ARG A 22 -24.60 21.51 12.30
C ARG A 22 -24.91 20.79 11.00
N SER A 23 -25.15 19.48 11.10
CA SER A 23 -25.48 18.62 9.97
C SER A 23 -26.69 19.14 9.20
N ALA A 24 -26.53 19.37 7.90
CA ALA A 24 -27.56 19.83 6.99
C ALA A 24 -27.85 18.81 5.89
N SER A 25 -29.01 18.92 5.26
CA SER A 25 -29.47 18.01 4.18
C SER A 25 -29.78 18.72 2.86
N TYR A 26 -29.66 20.05 2.81
CA TYR A 26 -30.02 20.87 1.65
C TYR A 26 -28.85 21.15 0.69
N CYS A 27 -27.64 20.64 0.95
CA CYS A 27 -26.55 20.71 -0.01
C CYS A 27 -26.86 19.87 -1.25
N ASP A 28 -26.59 20.41 -2.44
CA ASP A 28 -26.75 19.66 -3.68
C ASP A 28 -25.77 18.48 -3.73
N LYS A 29 -26.32 17.28 -3.96
CA LYS A 29 -25.54 16.05 -4.09
C LYS A 29 -24.66 16.06 -5.34
N ALA A 30 -25.07 16.75 -6.40
CA ALA A 30 -24.29 16.87 -7.64
C ALA A 30 -22.98 17.63 -7.42
N THR A 31 -22.95 18.55 -6.46
CA THR A 31 -21.74 19.32 -6.11
C THR A 31 -20.97 18.72 -4.95
N LYS A 32 -21.39 17.55 -4.40
CA LYS A 32 -20.69 16.92 -3.28
C LYS A 32 -19.23 16.63 -3.67
N PRO A 33 -18.24 17.17 -2.94
CA PRO A 33 -16.85 16.90 -3.23
C PRO A 33 -16.52 15.39 -3.12
N PRO A 34 -15.53 14.90 -3.89
CA PRO A 34 -15.09 13.52 -3.76
C PRO A 34 -14.53 13.26 -2.36
N GLU A 35 -14.96 12.15 -1.79
CA GLU A 35 -14.53 11.65 -0.48
C GLU A 35 -13.27 10.80 -0.56
N SER A 36 -12.90 10.36 -1.77
CA SER A 36 -11.69 9.63 -2.03
C SER A 36 -10.85 10.28 -3.13
N ARG A 37 -9.54 10.11 -3.04
CA ARG A 37 -8.59 10.55 -4.06
C ARG A 37 -7.48 9.53 -4.18
N HIS A 38 -7.06 9.22 -5.40
CA HIS A 38 -5.89 8.38 -5.66
C HIS A 38 -4.59 9.02 -5.14
N CYS A 39 -3.71 8.17 -4.63
CA CYS A 39 -2.34 8.52 -4.29
C CYS A 39 -1.39 7.51 -4.92
N ASP A 40 -0.30 8.02 -5.51
CA ASP A 40 0.77 7.19 -6.05
C ASP A 40 1.83 6.99 -4.97
N SER A 41 1.99 5.73 -4.56
CA SER A 41 2.95 5.34 -3.52
C SER A 41 4.18 4.61 -4.11
N GLY A 42 4.37 4.66 -5.43
CA GLY A 42 5.47 3.95 -6.11
C GLY A 42 5.32 2.42 -6.10
N PRO A 43 6.29 1.67 -6.65
CA PRO A 43 6.29 0.21 -6.59
C PRO A 43 6.50 -0.31 -5.17
N CYS A 44 5.97 -1.51 -4.89
CA CYS A 44 6.26 -2.19 -3.64
C CYS A 44 7.64 -2.86 -3.70
N PRO A 45 8.39 -2.83 -2.59
CA PRO A 45 9.63 -3.58 -2.53
C PRO A 45 9.36 -5.07 -2.68
N ARG A 46 10.26 -5.75 -3.39
CA ARG A 46 10.19 -7.18 -3.68
C ARG A 46 11.44 -7.89 -3.21
N TRP A 47 11.27 -9.14 -2.84
CA TRP A 47 12.40 -10.02 -2.57
C TRP A 47 13.09 -10.37 -3.86
N ASN A 48 14.38 -10.08 -3.93
CA ASN A 48 15.27 -10.58 -4.95
C ASN A 48 16.22 -11.59 -4.28
N TYR A 49 16.38 -12.74 -4.92
CA TYR A 49 17.23 -13.80 -4.41
C TYR A 49 17.87 -14.57 -5.55
N GLY A 50 19.12 -14.97 -5.33
CA GLY A 50 19.88 -15.77 -6.29
C GLY A 50 19.58 -17.27 -6.21
N ASN A 51 20.36 -18.01 -6.99
CA ASN A 51 20.39 -19.47 -6.90
C ASN A 51 20.92 -19.91 -5.53
N TRP A 52 20.52 -21.11 -5.11
CA TRP A 52 21.12 -21.76 -3.95
C TRP A 52 22.61 -22.03 -4.21
N GLY A 53 23.43 -21.79 -3.19
CA GLY A 53 24.82 -22.17 -3.20
C GLY A 53 25.02 -23.68 -3.11
N GLU A 54 26.28 -24.07 -3.01
CA GLU A 54 26.66 -25.46 -2.86
C GLU A 54 26.17 -26.07 -1.55
N CYS A 55 25.97 -27.38 -1.58
CA CYS A 55 25.59 -28.11 -0.37
C CYS A 55 26.81 -28.19 0.57
N THR A 56 26.62 -27.99 1.87
CA THR A 56 27.71 -28.14 2.84
C THR A 56 28.24 -29.57 2.94
N GLN A 57 27.48 -30.56 2.47
CA GLN A 57 27.85 -31.97 2.49
C GLN A 57 27.59 -32.62 1.12
N THR A 58 28.40 -33.61 0.77
CA THR A 58 28.24 -34.41 -0.45
C THR A 58 27.29 -35.60 -0.28
N CYS A 59 26.95 -35.97 0.95
CA CYS A 59 25.96 -37.01 1.29
C CYS A 59 25.34 -36.74 2.69
N GLY A 60 24.13 -37.24 2.93
CA GLY A 60 23.40 -36.99 4.19
C GLY A 60 22.76 -35.60 4.25
N ASP A 61 22.45 -35.13 5.46
CA ASP A 61 21.70 -33.89 5.69
C ASP A 61 22.61 -32.64 5.65
N GLY A 62 22.75 -32.05 4.47
CA GLY A 62 23.49 -30.80 4.26
C GLY A 62 22.60 -29.54 4.28
N ILE A 63 23.23 -28.37 4.33
CA ILE A 63 22.58 -27.07 4.25
C ILE A 63 23.02 -26.38 2.96
N LYS A 64 22.08 -25.71 2.28
CA LYS A 64 22.37 -24.76 1.21
C LYS A 64 21.95 -23.37 1.67
N THR A 65 22.76 -22.37 1.34
CA THR A 65 22.47 -20.95 1.64
C THR A 65 22.28 -20.17 0.35
N ARG A 66 21.52 -19.08 0.41
CA ARG A 66 21.39 -18.12 -0.67
C ARG A 66 21.22 -16.71 -0.10
N LEU A 67 21.65 -15.72 -0.85
CA LEU A 67 21.39 -14.33 -0.50
C LEU A 67 19.96 -13.94 -0.88
N VAL A 68 19.29 -13.23 0.03
CA VAL A 68 17.96 -12.64 -0.18
C VAL A 68 18.06 -11.17 0.18
N ILE A 69 17.68 -10.29 -0.74
CA ILE A 69 17.71 -8.84 -0.58
C ILE A 69 16.33 -8.25 -0.87
N CYS A 70 15.96 -7.21 -0.13
CA CYS A 70 14.77 -6.42 -0.37
C CYS A 70 15.13 -5.28 -1.32
N GLN A 71 14.51 -5.22 -2.50
CA GLN A 71 14.77 -4.21 -3.52
C GLN A 71 13.48 -3.45 -3.85
N LEU A 72 13.59 -2.17 -4.18
CA LEU A 72 12.48 -1.31 -4.62
C LEU A 72 12.30 -1.39 -6.14
#